data_AF-A0A6C0E371-F1
#
_entry.id   AF-A0A6C0E371-F1
#
_cell.length_a   1.000
_cell.length_b   1.000
_cell.length_c   1.000
_cell.angle_alpha   90.00
_cell.angle_beta   90.00
_cell.angle_gamma   90.00
#
_symmetry.space_group_name_H-M   'P 1'
#
loop_
_entity.id
_entity.type
_entity.pdbx_description
1 polymer ?
#
loop_
_entity_poly.entity_id
_entity_poly.type
_entity_poly.pdbx_seq_one_letter_code
_entity_poly.pdbx_strand_id
1 'polypeptide(L)'
;MENTKNKLTPEQSKFFDELSNYLDTKLFYYGSVQRPDYIPGKSDIDVDIFTDNESSTISKLQHFLHLDKKKIKRVLWKMRKNKKLTTGHKLNYKNSFLKAEFAIYNEKYKPYILEEHNSKMVLPFYSTWILNFIKLLHYQLGILPNSYYMFLKRKILNYSVGTLTDDEFVVF
;
A
#
# COMPACT_ATOMS: atom_id res chain seq x y z
N MET A 1 -10.74 2.13 3.75
CA MET A 1 -9.49 1.51 4.22
C MET A 1 -9.74 0.53 5.35
N GLU A 2 -10.60 0.80 6.35
CA GLU A 2 -11.01 -0.34 7.22
C GLU A 2 -11.73 -1.43 6.39
N ASN A 3 -12.48 -1.00 5.36
CA ASN A 3 -12.97 -1.85 4.29
C ASN A 3 -12.30 -1.51 2.96
N THR A 4 -12.24 -2.49 2.05
CA THR A 4 -11.82 -2.31 0.66
C THR A 4 -12.98 -1.81 -0.21
N LYS A 5 -12.73 -0.93 -1.18
CA LYS A 5 -13.72 -0.58 -2.21
C LYS A 5 -13.90 -1.71 -3.23
N ASN A 6 -12.80 -2.36 -3.59
CA ASN A 6 -12.83 -3.53 -4.47
C ASN A 6 -12.92 -4.81 -3.63
N LYS A 7 -13.74 -5.77 -4.07
CA LYS A 7 -13.94 -7.03 -3.36
C LYS A 7 -12.64 -7.84 -3.37
N LEU A 8 -12.26 -8.30 -2.18
CA LEU A 8 -11.22 -9.32 -2.01
C LEU A 8 -11.80 -10.70 -2.30
N THR A 9 -10.93 -11.67 -2.61
CA THR A 9 -11.38 -13.07 -2.67
C THR A 9 -11.74 -13.56 -1.26
N PRO A 10 -12.52 -14.65 -1.12
CA PRO A 10 -12.83 -15.21 0.20
C PRO A 10 -11.58 -15.58 1.01
N GLU A 11 -10.57 -16.16 0.35
CA GLU A 11 -9.28 -16.51 0.97
C GLU A 11 -8.51 -15.29 1.46
N GLN A 12 -8.47 -14.23 0.65
CA GLN A 12 -7.83 -12.97 1.03
C GLN A 12 -8.54 -12.31 2.21
N SER A 13 -9.88 -12.29 2.19
CA SER A 13 -10.68 -11.72 3.28
C SER A 13 -10.44 -12.47 4.58
N LYS A 14 -10.54 -13.81 4.54
CA LYS A 14 -10.27 -14.67 5.69
C LYS A 14 -8.86 -14.45 6.25
N PHE A 15 -7.85 -14.37 5.39
CA PHE A 15 -6.47 -14.11 5.79
C PHE A 15 -6.33 -12.77 6.55
N PHE A 16 -6.93 -11.69 6.04
CA PHE A 16 -6.81 -10.39 6.70
C PHE A 16 -7.64 -10.30 7.99
N ASP A 17 -8.78 -11.00 8.06
CA ASP A 17 -9.58 -11.11 9.28
C ASP A 17 -8.79 -11.85 10.38
N GLU A 18 -8.19 -12.99 10.05
CA GLU A 18 -7.32 -13.75 10.96
C GLU A 18 -6.11 -12.91 11.42
N LEU A 19 -5.50 -12.17 10.50
CA LEU A 19 -4.37 -11.29 10.83
C LEU A 19 -4.79 -10.15 11.77
N SER A 20 -5.91 -9.47 11.47
CA SER A 20 -6.44 -8.38 12.30
C SER A 20 -6.73 -8.87 13.71
N ASN A 21 -7.36 -10.05 13.84
CA ASN A 21 -7.65 -10.70 15.11
C ASN A 21 -6.37 -11.09 15.86
N TYR A 22 -5.38 -11.67 15.18
CA TYR A 22 -4.12 -12.10 15.81
C TYR A 22 -3.28 -10.91 16.33
N LEU A 23 -3.28 -9.81 15.59
CA LEU A 23 -2.58 -8.59 15.99
C LEU A 23 -3.32 -7.82 17.08
N ASP A 24 -4.64 -8.03 17.22
CA ASP A 24 -5.55 -7.22 18.03
C ASP A 24 -5.52 -5.75 17.60
N THR A 25 -5.58 -5.52 16.28
CA THR A 25 -5.59 -4.18 15.70
C THR A 25 -6.34 -4.14 14.38
N LYS A 26 -6.88 -2.97 14.05
CA LYS A 26 -7.56 -2.72 12.78
C LYS A 26 -6.54 -2.57 11.64
N LEU A 27 -6.91 -3.10 10.48
CA LEU A 27 -6.14 -2.95 9.24
C LEU A 27 -6.72 -1.81 8.39
N PHE A 28 -5.86 -1.03 7.75
CA PHE A 28 -6.26 0.11 6.91
C PHE A 28 -5.73 -0.07 5.48
N TYR A 29 -6.57 -0.58 4.57
CA TYR A 29 -6.27 -0.82 3.17
C TYR A 29 -6.14 0.46 2.34
N TYR A 30 -5.01 0.74 1.71
CA TYR A 30 -4.80 1.90 0.82
C TYR A 30 -4.44 1.50 -0.61
N GLY A 31 -4.06 2.48 -1.43
CA GLY A 31 -3.50 2.20 -2.74
C GLY A 31 -4.55 1.72 -3.74
N SER A 32 -4.17 0.79 -4.62
CA SER A 32 -5.01 0.47 -5.78
C SER A 32 -6.30 -0.26 -5.40
N VAL A 33 -6.32 -1.04 -4.32
CA VAL A 33 -7.54 -1.72 -3.84
C VAL A 33 -8.64 -0.75 -3.42
N GLN A 34 -8.30 0.52 -3.21
CA GLN A 34 -9.22 1.63 -2.94
C GLN A 34 -9.60 2.47 -4.15
N ARG A 35 -9.19 2.09 -5.36
CA ARG A 35 -9.38 2.87 -6.58
C ARG A 35 -9.98 2.06 -7.72
N PRO A 36 -10.56 2.70 -8.75
CA PRO A 36 -11.14 1.99 -9.90
C PRO A 36 -10.10 1.33 -10.81
N ASP A 37 -8.80 1.60 -10.63
CA ASP A 37 -7.74 0.95 -11.39
C ASP A 37 -7.33 -0.42 -10.82
N TYR A 38 -7.97 -0.93 -9.77
CA TYR A 38 -7.65 -2.25 -9.19
C TYR A 38 -7.86 -3.39 -10.19
N ILE A 39 -6.89 -4.29 -10.29
CA ILE A 39 -6.99 -5.53 -11.07
C ILE A 39 -6.86 -6.72 -10.12
N PRO A 40 -7.94 -7.51 -9.90
CA PRO A 40 -7.90 -8.71 -9.08
C PRO A 40 -6.79 -9.68 -9.51
N GLY A 41 -6.08 -10.25 -8.54
CA GLY A 41 -4.98 -11.21 -8.77
C GLY A 41 -3.69 -10.63 -9.35
N LYS A 42 -3.69 -9.38 -9.85
CA LYS A 42 -2.50 -8.70 -10.39
C LYS A 42 -2.02 -7.52 -9.55
N SER A 43 -2.94 -6.86 -8.85
CA SER A 43 -2.65 -5.70 -8.01
C SER A 43 -2.33 -6.10 -6.59
N ASP A 44 -1.40 -5.37 -5.98
CA ASP A 44 -1.00 -5.57 -4.60
C ASP A 44 -2.08 -4.98 -3.68
N ILE A 45 -2.29 -5.61 -2.53
CA ILE A 45 -3.16 -5.11 -1.47
C ILE A 45 -2.26 -4.38 -0.47
N ASP A 46 -2.35 -3.05 -0.50
CA ASP A 46 -1.56 -2.19 0.38
C ASP A 46 -2.32 -1.97 1.70
N VAL A 47 -1.66 -2.17 2.85
CA VAL A 47 -2.26 -2.18 4.20
C VAL A 47 -1.40 -1.40 5.20
N ASP A 48 -2.00 -0.42 5.86
CA ASP A 48 -1.42 0.24 7.03
C ASP A 48 -1.87 -0.44 8.33
N ILE A 49 -0.93 -0.58 9.26
CA ILE A 49 -1.12 -1.05 10.63
C ILE A 49 -0.63 0.04 11.57
N PHE A 50 -1.53 0.55 12.42
CA PHE A 50 -1.19 1.54 13.43
C PHE A 50 -1.13 0.87 14.81
N THR A 51 -0.10 1.21 15.58
CA THR A 51 0.16 0.57 16.89
C THR A 51 0.95 1.49 17.81
N ASP A 52 0.75 1.35 19.12
CA ASP A 52 1.60 2.02 20.12
C ASP A 52 2.94 1.32 20.30
N ASN A 53 3.07 0.05 19.86
CA ASN A 53 4.26 -0.76 20.00
C ASN A 53 4.63 -1.44 18.67
N GLU A 54 5.41 -0.74 17.85
CA GLU A 54 5.88 -1.21 16.54
C GLU A 54 6.66 -2.53 16.67
N SER A 55 7.57 -2.64 17.63
CA SER A 55 8.42 -3.84 17.83
C SER A 55 7.62 -5.10 18.13
N SER A 56 6.60 -5.00 19.00
CA SER A 56 5.72 -6.11 19.33
C SER A 56 4.86 -6.52 18.12
N THR A 57 4.25 -5.54 17.45
CA THR A 57 3.44 -5.76 16.24
C THR A 57 4.24 -6.40 15.12
N ILE A 58 5.47 -5.94 14.91
CA ILE A 58 6.43 -6.54 13.97
C ILE A 58 6.66 -8.00 14.33
N SER A 59 6.99 -8.29 15.60
CA SER A 59 7.26 -9.66 16.05
C SER A 59 6.06 -10.59 15.86
N LYS A 60 4.84 -10.12 16.17
CA LYS A 60 3.60 -10.85 15.90
C LYS A 60 3.37 -11.08 14.41
N LEU A 61 3.51 -10.04 13.59
CA LEU A 61 3.34 -10.12 12.14
C LEU A 61 4.33 -11.11 11.50
N GLN A 62 5.57 -11.11 11.97
CA GLN A 62 6.58 -12.08 11.53
C GLN A 62 6.21 -13.52 11.86
N HIS A 63 5.72 -13.75 13.07
CA HIS A 63 5.27 -15.07 13.50
C HIS A 63 4.10 -15.55 12.65
N PHE A 64 3.10 -14.69 12.45
CA PHE A 64 1.91 -14.99 11.64
C PHE A 64 2.26 -15.29 10.18
N LEU A 65 3.17 -14.51 9.59
CA LEU A 65 3.54 -14.65 8.17
C LEU A 65 4.69 -15.65 7.93
N HIS A 66 5.30 -16.18 8.99
CA HIS A 66 6.51 -17.02 8.94
C HIS A 66 7.68 -16.35 8.18
N LEU A 67 8.03 -15.12 8.56
CA LEU A 67 9.05 -14.32 7.87
C LEU A 67 10.26 -13.97 8.74
N ASP A 68 11.44 -13.99 8.11
CA ASP A 68 12.69 -13.46 8.69
C ASP A 68 12.58 -11.95 8.98
N LYS A 69 13.20 -11.52 10.08
CA LYS A 69 13.35 -10.11 10.50
C LYS A 69 13.91 -9.24 9.39
N LYS A 70 14.84 -9.78 8.61
CA LYS A 70 15.51 -9.06 7.51
C LYS A 70 14.57 -8.65 6.37
N LYS A 71 13.36 -9.24 6.28
CA LYS A 71 12.37 -8.86 5.26
C LYS A 71 11.63 -7.57 5.61
N ILE A 72 11.66 -7.15 6.87
CA ILE A 72 11.01 -5.93 7.33
C ILE A 72 12.04 -4.80 7.30
N LYS A 73 11.77 -3.79 6.46
CA LYS A 73 12.68 -2.68 6.23
C LYS A 73 12.18 -1.45 6.94
N ARG A 74 13.11 -0.63 7.46
CA ARG A 74 12.72 0.64 8.07
C ARG A 74 12.49 1.65 6.96
N VAL A 75 11.42 2.43 7.08
CA VAL A 75 11.09 3.48 6.12
C VAL A 75 11.06 4.83 6.81
N LEU A 76 11.64 5.81 6.13
CA LEU A 76 11.46 7.22 6.44
C LEU A 76 10.59 7.81 5.35
N TRP A 77 9.48 8.41 5.76
CA TRP A 77 8.52 9.04 4.87
C TRP A 77 8.36 10.51 5.23
N LYS A 78 8.74 11.37 4.29
CA LYS A 78 8.47 12.79 4.36
C LYS A 78 7.09 13.06 3.76
N MET A 79 6.09 13.28 4.62
CA MET A 79 4.72 13.54 4.20
C MET A 79 4.60 14.91 3.55
N ARG A 80 3.74 14.99 2.53
CA ARG A 80 3.66 16.18 1.67
C ARG A 80 2.82 17.28 2.29
N LYS A 81 1.61 16.95 2.72
CA LYS A 81 0.63 17.94 3.21
C LYS A 81 1.09 18.70 4.45
N ASN A 82 1.71 18.00 5.39
CA ASN A 82 2.08 18.56 6.71
C ASN A 82 3.59 18.73 6.89
N LYS A 83 4.40 18.38 5.87
CA LYS A 83 5.87 18.36 5.90
C LYS A 83 6.46 17.57 7.08
N LYS A 84 5.68 16.68 7.70
CA LYS A 84 6.13 15.88 8.84
C LYS A 84 6.96 14.72 8.35
N LEU A 85 8.07 14.50 9.05
CA LEU A 85 8.89 13.31 8.87
C LEU A 85 8.32 12.21 9.75
N THR A 86 7.92 11.12 9.13
CA THR A 86 7.38 9.94 9.81
C THR A 86 8.29 8.76 9.58
N THR A 87 8.51 7.98 10.62
CA THR A 87 9.20 6.70 10.55
C THR A 87 8.20 5.58 10.64
N GLY A 88 8.50 4.47 9.97
CA GLY A 88 7.75 3.23 10.13
C GLY A 88 8.52 2.04 9.61
N HIS A 89 7.81 0.94 9.42
CA HIS A 89 8.36 -0.30 8.89
C HIS A 89 7.53 -0.78 7.73
N LYS A 90 8.18 -1.40 6.75
CA LYS A 90 7.52 -1.85 5.53
C LYS A 90 7.94 -3.26 5.17
N LEU A 91 6.97 -4.04 4.71
CA LEU A 91 7.13 -5.44 4.37
C LEU A 91 6.31 -5.77 3.12
N ASN A 92 6.95 -6.43 2.17
CA ASN A 92 6.25 -7.06 1.05
C ASN A 92 6.05 -8.54 1.33
N TYR A 93 4.82 -9.02 1.20
CA TYR A 93 4.41 -10.41 1.38
C TYR A 93 3.78 -10.94 0.09
N LYS A 94 4.13 -12.17 -0.28
CA LYS A 94 3.57 -12.86 -1.43
C LYS A 94 3.45 -14.35 -1.15
N ASN A 95 2.28 -14.92 -1.40
CA ASN A 95 2.04 -16.36 -1.45
C ASN A 95 1.23 -16.70 -2.72
N SER A 96 0.59 -17.88 -2.77
CA SER A 96 -0.16 -18.36 -3.93
C SER A 96 -1.41 -17.53 -4.26
N PHE A 97 -2.09 -16.95 -3.28
CA PHE A 97 -3.38 -16.26 -3.44
C PHE A 97 -3.34 -14.78 -3.07
N LEU A 98 -2.25 -14.32 -2.43
CA LEU A 98 -2.11 -12.98 -1.88
C LEU A 98 -0.77 -12.36 -2.29
N LYS A 99 -0.85 -11.10 -2.74
CA LYS A 99 0.28 -10.18 -2.81
C LYS A 99 -0.09 -8.93 -2.02
N ALA A 100 0.61 -8.70 -0.91
CA ALA A 100 0.30 -7.65 0.04
C ALA A 100 1.54 -6.85 0.41
N GLU A 101 1.34 -5.58 0.66
CA GLU A 101 2.34 -4.67 1.21
C GLU A 101 1.83 -4.17 2.56
N PHE A 102 2.58 -4.43 3.63
CA PHE A 102 2.26 -3.96 4.97
C PHE A 102 3.15 -2.80 5.34
N ALA A 103 2.56 -1.72 5.83
CA ALA A 103 3.25 -0.61 6.43
C ALA A 103 2.81 -0.46 7.89
N ILE A 104 3.78 -0.43 8.81
CA ILE A 104 3.55 -0.39 10.25
C ILE A 104 4.04 0.96 10.75
N TYR A 105 3.18 1.67 11.46
CA TYR A 105 3.44 3.01 11.96
C TYR A 105 2.96 3.16 13.41
N ASN A 106 3.61 4.06 14.14
CA ASN A 106 3.12 4.46 15.44
C ASN A 106 1.73 5.14 15.33
N GLU A 107 0.83 4.84 16.28
CA GLU A 107 -0.54 5.39 16.33
C GLU A 107 -0.56 6.93 16.26
N LYS A 108 0.46 7.61 16.81
CA LYS A 108 0.57 9.08 16.77
C LYS A 108 0.60 9.66 15.35
N TYR A 109 0.99 8.87 14.36
CA TYR A 109 1.08 9.30 12.96
C TYR A 109 -0.18 9.01 12.15
N LYS A 110 -1.11 8.21 12.68
CA LYS A 110 -2.34 7.78 12.00
C LYS A 110 -3.15 8.89 11.34
N PRO A 111 -3.51 10.01 12.00
CA PRO A 111 -4.34 11.02 11.37
C PRO A 111 -3.68 11.61 10.11
N TYR A 112 -2.36 11.77 10.14
CA TYR A 112 -1.59 12.33 9.03
C TYR A 112 -1.44 11.35 7.86
N ILE A 113 -1.19 10.07 8.18
CA ILE A 113 -1.05 9.00 7.18
C ILE A 113 -2.38 8.79 6.45
N LEU A 114 -3.48 8.69 7.20
CA LEU A 114 -4.80 8.50 6.63
C LEU A 114 -5.23 9.68 5.75
N GLU A 115 -4.91 10.92 6.15
CA GLU A 115 -5.20 12.11 5.35
C GLU A 115 -4.47 12.09 4.00
N GLU A 116 -3.19 11.72 4.01
CA GLU A 116 -2.36 11.60 2.81
C GLU A 116 -2.89 10.49 1.88
N HIS A 117 -3.21 9.30 2.40
CA HIS A 117 -3.79 8.22 1.59
C HIS A 117 -5.18 8.56 1.03
N ASN A 118 -6.03 9.19 1.82
CA ASN A 118 -7.36 9.62 1.36
C ASN A 118 -7.25 10.62 0.20
N SER A 119 -6.27 11.52 0.22
CA SER A 119 -6.04 12.46 -0.89
C SER A 119 -5.65 11.76 -2.20
N LYS A 120 -5.05 10.56 -2.12
CA LYS A 120 -4.64 9.74 -3.27
C LYS A 120 -5.72 8.73 -3.70
N MET A 121 -6.87 8.69 -3.01
CA MET A 121 -7.95 7.74 -3.26
C MET A 121 -8.88 8.21 -4.40
N VAL A 122 -9.13 9.51 -4.49
CA VAL A 122 -9.99 10.11 -5.52
C VAL A 122 -9.10 10.69 -6.60
N LEU A 123 -8.95 9.95 -7.69
CA LEU A 123 -8.19 10.41 -8.85
C LEU A 123 -9.13 11.06 -9.87
N PRO A 124 -8.67 12.10 -10.59
CA PRO A 124 -9.39 12.62 -11.75
C PRO A 124 -9.66 11.51 -12.78
N PHE A 125 -10.79 11.62 -13.48
CA PHE A 125 -11.22 10.62 -14.46
C PHE A 125 -10.14 10.29 -15.50
N TYR A 126 -9.49 11.33 -16.05
CA TYR A 126 -8.43 11.17 -17.05
C TYR A 126 -7.26 10.34 -16.50
N SER A 127 -6.89 10.53 -15.23
CA SER A 127 -5.82 9.78 -14.57
C SER A 127 -6.16 8.31 -14.42
N THR A 128 -7.39 8.00 -14.01
CA THR A 128 -7.87 6.62 -13.92
C THR A 128 -7.87 5.95 -15.29
N TRP A 129 -8.32 6.65 -16.34
CA TRP A 129 -8.34 6.12 -17.70
C TRP A 129 -6.92 5.80 -18.21
N ILE A 130 -5.97 6.72 -18.03
CA ILE A 130 -4.56 6.51 -18.41
C ILE A 130 -3.94 5.37 -17.60
N LEU A 131 -4.21 5.27 -16.29
CA LEU A 131 -3.73 4.19 -15.44
C LEU A 131 -4.23 2.82 -15.93
N ASN A 132 -5.50 2.71 -16.29
CA ASN A 132 -6.05 1.48 -16.86
C ASN A 132 -5.44 1.16 -18.23
N PHE A 133 -5.20 2.16 -19.07
CA PHE A 133 -4.55 1.98 -20.37
C PHE A 133 -3.11 1.45 -20.22
N ILE A 134 -2.27 2.03 -19.36
CA ILE A 134 -0.90 1.51 -19.17
C ILE A 134 -0.89 0.12 -18.53
N LYS A 135 -1.90 -0.21 -17.72
CA LYS A 135 -2.08 -1.55 -17.14
C LYS A 135 -2.44 -2.58 -18.19
N LEU A 136 -3.28 -2.22 -19.17
CA LEU A 136 -3.57 -3.06 -20.33
C LEU A 136 -2.27 -3.40 -21.09
N LEU A 137 -1.47 -2.38 -21.41
CA LEU A 137 -0.20 -2.55 -22.13
C LEU A 137 0.80 -3.44 -21.36
N HIS A 138 0.87 -3.30 -20.04
CA HIS A 138 1.80 -4.06 -19.22
C HIS A 138 1.31 -5.49 -18.93
N TYR A 139 0.09 -5.64 -18.41
CA TYR A 139 -0.39 -6.90 -17.85
C TYR A 139 -1.09 -7.82 -18.84
N GLN A 140 -1.63 -7.30 -19.94
CA GLN A 140 -2.32 -8.11 -20.95
C GLN A 140 -1.47 -8.26 -22.21
N LEU A 141 -0.91 -7.15 -22.72
CA LEU A 141 -0.13 -7.18 -23.96
C LEU A 141 1.35 -7.49 -23.76
N GLY A 142 1.88 -7.31 -22.55
CA GLY A 142 3.30 -7.54 -22.25
C GLY A 142 4.27 -6.58 -22.97
N ILE A 143 3.75 -5.52 -23.59
CA ILE A 143 4.53 -4.57 -24.41
C ILE A 143 5.36 -3.64 -23.51
N LEU A 144 4.81 -3.26 -22.36
CA LEU A 144 5.42 -2.29 -21.46
C LEU A 144 6.27 -3.01 -20.39
N PRO A 145 7.60 -2.82 -20.36
CA PRO A 145 8.44 -3.41 -19.32
C PRO A 145 8.09 -2.86 -17.93
N ASN A 146 8.30 -3.66 -16.88
CA ASN A 146 7.92 -3.30 -15.52
C ASN A 146 8.55 -1.96 -15.05
N SER A 147 9.80 -1.69 -15.40
CA SER A 147 10.47 -0.42 -15.04
C SER A 147 9.75 0.80 -15.63
N TYR A 148 9.37 0.74 -16.90
CA TYR A 148 8.63 1.81 -17.58
C TYR A 148 7.20 1.95 -17.06
N TYR A 149 6.51 0.83 -16.82
CA TYR A 149 5.19 0.84 -16.18
C TYR A 149 5.23 1.54 -14.82
N MET A 150 6.20 1.20 -13.97
CA MET A 150 6.36 1.83 -12.65
C MET A 150 6.68 3.32 -12.75
N PHE A 151 7.53 3.71 -13.70
CA PHE A 151 7.85 5.12 -13.97
C PHE A 151 6.60 5.91 -14.39
N LEU A 152 5.86 5.44 -15.40
CA LEU A 152 4.65 6.10 -15.89
C LEU A 152 3.57 6.18 -14.82
N LYS A 153 3.31 5.07 -14.12
CA LYS A 153 2.37 5.01 -13.00
C LYS A 153 2.69 6.07 -11.96
N ARG A 154 3.96 6.19 -11.56
CA ARG A 154 4.40 7.21 -10.59
C ARG A 154 4.16 8.63 -11.11
N LYS A 155 4.54 8.92 -12.36
CA LYS A 155 4.32 10.24 -12.98
C LYS A 155 2.85 10.62 -13.06
N ILE A 156 1.99 9.70 -13.49
CA ILE A 156 0.54 9.95 -13.56
C ILE A 156 -0.01 10.26 -12.17
N LEU A 157 0.28 9.42 -11.18
CA LEU A 157 -0.20 9.63 -9.82
C LEU A 157 0.29 10.96 -9.22
N ASN A 158 1.57 11.30 -9.41
CA ASN A 158 2.12 12.56 -8.90
C ASN A 158 1.46 13.78 -9.56
N TYR A 159 1.28 13.75 -10.89
CA TYR A 159 0.61 14.84 -11.60
C TYR A 159 -0.86 14.98 -11.19
N SER A 160 -1.56 13.86 -11.05
CA SER A 160 -2.99 13.80 -10.74
C SER A 160 -3.34 14.33 -9.36
N VAL A 161 -2.42 14.19 -8.42
CA VAL A 161 -2.55 14.69 -7.04
C VAL A 161 -2.00 16.13 -6.92
N GLY A 162 -1.62 16.76 -8.05
CA GLY A 162 -1.15 18.15 -8.10
C GLY A 162 0.27 18.34 -7.56
N THR A 163 1.12 17.31 -7.65
CA THR A 163 2.44 17.32 -7.01
C THR A 163 3.59 17.36 -8.01
N LEU A 164 4.42 18.40 -7.92
CA LEU A 164 5.64 18.60 -8.73
C LEU A 164 6.87 17.88 -8.14
N THR A 165 6.77 17.32 -6.93
CA THR A 165 7.87 16.65 -6.22
C THR A 165 7.54 15.20 -5.87
N ASP A 166 8.50 14.30 -6.08
CA ASP A 166 8.38 12.86 -5.79
C ASP A 166 8.30 12.61 -4.27
N ASP A 167 7.59 11.55 -3.85
CA ASP A 167 7.61 11.09 -2.45
C ASP A 167 9.00 10.50 -2.20
N GLU A 168 9.75 11.07 -1.26
CA GLU A 168 11.04 10.51 -0.84
C GLU A 168 10.78 9.45 0.23
N PHE A 169 10.77 8.19 -0.23
CA PHE A 169 10.82 7.02 0.64
C PHE A 169 12.26 6.52 0.67
N VAL A 170 12.92 6.69 1.81
CA VAL A 170 14.23 6.07 2.05
C VAL A 170 14.00 4.77 2.81
N VAL A 171 14.45 3.67 2.20
CA VAL A 171 14.34 2.32 2.75
C VAL A 171 15.72 1.93 3.25
N PHE A 172 15.82 1.61 4.55
CA PHE A 172 17.04 1.14 5.20
C PHE A 172 16.99 -0.37 5.42
#